data_AF-A0A1Q5MTH6-F1
#
_entry.id   AF-A0A1Q5MTH6-F1
#
_cell.length_a   1.000
_cell.length_b   1.000
_cell.length_c   1.000
_cell.angle_alpha   90.00
_cell.angle_beta   90.00
_cell.angle_gamma   90.00
#
_symmetry.space_group_name_H-M   'P 1'
#
loop_
_entity.id
_entity.type
_entity.pdbx_description
1 polymer ?
#
loop_
_entity_poly.entity_id
_entity_poly.type
_entity_poly.pdbx_seq_one_letter_code
_entity_poly.pdbx_strand_id
1 'polypeptide(L)' 'MTGHDALLCRGCAGRLYAVCTTAARDGSAAATREWEVDHEVPSRCPLSGLLPLTGSAADVHDLPHAQQVLGPRA' A
#
# COMPACT_ATOMS: atom_id res chain seq x y z
N MET A 1 14.77 -1.48 16.87
CA MET A 1 13.32 -1.41 16.61
C MET A 1 13.17 -0.68 15.29
N THR A 2 13.10 -1.38 14.17
CA THR A 2 12.79 -0.75 12.88
C THR A 2 11.35 -0.30 12.96
N GLY A 3 11.13 0.97 13.31
CA GLY A 3 9.82 1.59 13.22
C GLY A 3 9.43 1.56 11.75
N HIS A 4 8.48 0.71 11.38
CA HIS A 4 7.81 0.88 10.12
C HIS A 4 6.99 2.16 10.27
N ASP A 5 7.44 3.24 9.62
CA ASP A 5 6.66 4.47 9.56
C ASP A 5 5.26 4.14 9.05
N ALA A 6 4.26 4.62 9.77
CA ALA A 6 2.87 4.35 9.43
C ALA A 6 2.57 4.96 8.06
N LEU A 7 2.01 4.16 7.15
CA LEU A 7 1.51 4.69 5.88
C LEU A 7 0.30 5.57 6.18
N LEU A 8 0.34 6.81 5.71
CA LEU A 8 -0.76 7.77 5.86
C LEU A 8 -1.42 8.01 4.52
N CYS A 9 -2.74 8.18 4.51
CA CYS A 9 -3.47 8.60 3.33
C CYS A 9 -3.23 10.09 3.08
N ARG A 10 -2.79 10.46 1.87
CA ARG A 10 -2.63 11.84 1.44
C ARG A 10 -3.96 12.62 1.45
N GLY A 11 -5.09 11.93 1.22
CA GLY A 11 -6.41 12.56 1.13
C GLY A 11 -7.03 12.95 2.46
N CYS A 12 -6.81 12.17 3.52
CA CYS A 12 -7.45 12.39 4.83
C CYS A 12 -6.48 12.33 6.03
N ALA A 13 -5.19 12.11 5.80
CA ALA A 13 -4.17 11.84 6.82
C ALA A 13 -4.48 10.61 7.72
N GLY A 14 -5.46 9.79 7.34
CA GLY A 14 -5.80 8.55 8.05
C GLY A 14 -4.73 7.48 7.88
N ARG A 15 -4.63 6.56 8.84
CA ARG A 15 -3.70 5.43 8.78
C ARG A 15 -4.14 4.41 7.75
N LEU A 16 -3.18 3.90 7.00
CA LEU A 16 -3.36 2.84 6.02
C LEU A 16 -2.66 1.57 6.51
N TYR A 17 -3.33 0.43 6.40
CA TYR A 17 -2.67 -0.86 6.45
C TYR A 17 -2.07 -1.17 5.08
N ALA A 18 -1.00 -1.98 5.07
CA ALA A 18 -0.48 -2.58 3.85
C ALA A 18 -0.18 -4.05 4.11
N VAL A 19 -0.75 -4.92 3.28
CA VAL A 19 -0.46 -6.35 3.28
C VAL A 19 0.30 -6.67 2.01
N CYS A 20 1.45 -7.35 2.15
CA CYS A 20 2.18 -7.91 1.03
C CYS A 20 2.09 -9.43 1.07
N THR A 21 1.61 -10.03 -0.01
CA THR A 21 1.68 -11.48 -0.21
C THR A 21 2.75 -11.78 -1.25
N THR A 22 3.72 -12.61 -0.86
CA THR A 22 4.72 -13.14 -1.77
C THR A 22 4.25 -14.49 -2.27
N ALA A 23 3.83 -14.57 -3.54
CA ALA A 23 3.66 -15.85 -4.19
C ALA A 23 5.04 -16.36 -4.63
N ALA A 24 5.56 -17.38 -3.93
CA ALA A 24 6.71 -18.12 -4.44
C ALA A 24 6.25 -18.89 -5.68
N ARG A 25 6.52 -18.37 -6.88
CA ARG A 25 6.49 -19.21 -8.07
C ARG A 25 7.69 -20.14 -8.02
N ASP A 26 7.41 -21.37 -7.62
CA ASP A 26 8.16 -22.59 -7.87
C ASP A 26 9.11 -22.44 -9.07
N GLY A 27 10.39 -22.17 -8.74
CA GLY A 27 11.52 -22.20 -9.68
C GLY A 27 11.85 -20.92 -10.45
N SER A 28 11.14 -19.81 -10.29
CA SER A 28 11.47 -18.54 -10.98
C SER A 28 12.00 -17.47 -10.03
N ALA A 29 13.14 -16.87 -10.38
CA ALA A 29 13.92 -15.95 -9.56
C ALA A 29 13.27 -14.58 -9.26
N ALA A 30 12.00 -14.36 -9.63
CA ALA A 30 11.27 -13.14 -9.32
C ALA A 30 10.00 -13.49 -8.54
N ALA A 31 10.08 -13.44 -7.21
CA ALA A 31 8.88 -13.47 -6.37
C ALA A 31 8.07 -12.19 -6.64
N THR A 32 6.92 -12.34 -7.29
CA THR A 32 5.98 -11.23 -7.45
C THR A 32 5.35 -10.96 -6.08
N ARG A 33 5.52 -9.73 -5.60
CA ARG A 33 4.89 -9.22 -4.39
C ARG A 33 3.58 -8.56 -4.78
N GLU A 34 2.48 -9.15 -4.35
CA GLU A 34 1.15 -8.55 -4.46
C GLU A 34 0.89 -7.73 -3.21
N TRP A 35 0.41 -6.51 -3.37
CA TRP A 35 0.07 -5.61 -2.28
C TRP A 35 -1.41 -5.31 -2.26
N GLU A 36 -1.93 -5.10 -1.06
CA GLU A 36 -3.21 -4.46 -0.80
C GLU A 36 -2.98 -3.38 0.27
N VAL A 37 -3.48 -2.17 0.01
CA VAL A 37 -3.40 -1.03 0.91
C VAL A 37 -4.77 -0.39 1.05
N ASP A 38 -5.26 -0.21 2.26
CA ASP A 38 -6.49 0.53 2.54
C ASP A 38 -6.46 1.13 3.96
N HIS A 39 -7.47 1.88 4.34
CA HIS A 39 -7.58 2.48 5.66
C HIS A 39 -7.78 1.41 6.74
N GLU A 40 -7.02 1.55 7.84
CA GLU A 40 -7.19 0.70 9.03
C GLU A 40 -8.58 0.85 9.66
N VAL A 41 -9.17 2.04 9.51
CA VAL A 41 -10.51 2.38 10.02
C VAL A 41 -11.33 3.05 8.91
N PRO A 42 -12.64 2.74 8.80
CA PRO A 42 -13.51 3.42 7.85
C PRO A 42 -13.44 4.94 8.02
N SER A 43 -13.15 5.65 6.94
CA SER A 43 -13.04 7.11 6.94
C SER A 43 -13.75 7.70 5.73
N ARG A 44 -14.25 8.95 5.86
CA ARG A 44 -14.71 9.73 4.70
C ARG A 44 -13.49 10.29 3.99
N CYS A 45 -12.87 9.46 3.16
CA CYS A 45 -11.68 9.83 2.40
C CYS A 45 -12.08 10.33 0.99
N PRO A 46 -11.57 11.49 0.53
CA PRO A 46 -11.81 11.97 -0.83
C PRO A 46 -11.19 11.06 -1.91
N LEU A 47 -10.25 10.19 -1.51
CA LEU A 47 -9.58 9.23 -2.38
C LEU A 47 -10.17 7.81 -2.25
N SER A 48 -11.34 7.65 -1.61
CA SER A 48 -11.96 6.33 -1.44
C SER A 48 -12.22 5.58 -2.75
N GLY A 49 -12.40 6.30 -3.87
CA GLY A 49 -12.54 5.69 -5.20
C GLY A 49 -11.25 5.10 -5.78
N LEU A 50 -10.09 5.35 -5.16
CA LEU A 50 -8.80 4.77 -5.52
C LEU A 50 -8.38 3.65 -4.55
N LEU A 51 -9.22 3.33 -3.58
CA LEU A 51 -8.94 2.36 -2.52
C LEU A 51 -9.95 1.19 -2.58
N PRO A 52 -9.52 -0.05 -2.26
CA PRO A 52 -8.16 -0.43 -1.87
C PRO A 52 -7.16 -0.32 -3.03
N LEU A 53 -5.93 0.08 -2.70
CA LEU A 53 -4.79 0.11 -3.61
C LEU A 53 -4.24 -1.31 -3.75
N THR A 54 -4.39 -1.91 -4.92
CA THR A 54 -3.96 -3.29 -5.15
C THR A 54 -3.03 -3.40 -6.35
N GLY A 55 -2.10 -4.37 -6.31
CA GLY A 55 -1.30 -4.73 -7.47
C GLY A 55 0.06 -5.34 -7.15
N SER A 56 0.77 -5.71 -8.22
CA SER A 56 2.10 -6.31 -8.17
C SER A 56 3.19 -5.23 -8.14
N ALA A 57 4.00 -5.18 -7.09
CA ALA A 57 5.08 -4.20 -6.98
C ALA A 57 6.19 -4.65 -6.03
N ALA A 58 7.45 -4.29 -6.31
CA ALA A 58 8.56 -4.59 -5.42
C ALA A 58 8.43 -3.86 -4.07
N ASP A 59 7.95 -2.63 -4.11
CA ASP A 59 7.65 -1.76 -2.97
C ASP A 59 6.22 -1.20 -3.07
N VAL A 60 5.58 -0.96 -1.93
CA VAL A 60 4.22 -0.40 -1.84
C VAL A 60 4.07 0.96 -2.55
N HIS A 61 5.15 1.74 -2.61
CA HIS A 61 5.17 3.04 -3.28
C HIS A 61 5.24 2.95 -4.81
N ASP A 62 5.53 1.77 -5.36
CA ASP A 62 5.56 1.53 -6.80
C ASP A 62 4.18 1.10 -7.35
N LEU A 63 3.17 0.96 -6.48
CA LEU A 63 1.81 0.64 -6.92
C LEU A 63 1.22 1.74 -7.81
N PRO A 64 0.39 1.39 -8.80
CA PRO A 64 -0.38 2.37 -9.56
C PRO A 64 -1.18 3.25 -8.59
N HIS A 65 -1.13 4.58 -8.74
CA HIS A 65 -1.79 5.54 -7.84
C HIS A 65 -1.22 5.67 -6.41
N ALA A 66 -0.12 4.98 -6.08
CA ALA A 66 0.54 5.12 -4.78
C ALA A 66 0.93 6.56 -4.46
N GLN A 67 1.43 7.34 -5.43
CA GLN A 67 1.77 8.75 -5.21
C GLN A 67 0.57 9.65 -4.92
N GLN A 68 -0.63 9.26 -5.35
CA GLN A 68 -1.87 10.00 -5.13
C GLN A 68 -2.45 9.68 -3.76
N VAL A 69 -2.33 8.43 -3.31
CA VAL A 69 -2.95 7.96 -2.06
C VAL A 69 -1.99 7.97 -0.89
N LEU A 70 -0.72 7.61 -1.07
CA LEU A 70 0.27 7.58 0.01
C LEU A 70 0.76 9.00 0.30
N GLY A 71 0.73 9.34 1.58
CA GLY A 71 1.33 10.55 2.14
C GLY A 71 2.85 10.54 2.00
N PRO A 72 3.50 11.69 2.23
CA PRO A 72 4.95 11.75 2.29
C PRO A 72 5.48 10.77 3.35
N ARG A 73 6.63 10.14 3.07
CA ARG A 73 7.36 9.37 4.08
C ARG A 73 7.70 10.34 5.24
N ALA A 74 7.28 9.97 6.45
CA ALA A 74 7.60 10.72 7.66
C ALA A 74 9.10 10.61 7.99
#